data_AF-A0A7X6ZU67-F1
#
_entry.id   AF-A0A7X6ZU67-F1
#
_cell.length_a   1.000
_cell.length_b   1.000
_cell.length_c   1.000
_cell.angle_alpha   90.00
_cell.angle_beta   90.00
_cell.angle_gamma   90.00
#
_symmetry.space_group_name_H-M   'P 1'
#
loop_
_entity.id
_entity.type
_entity.pdbx_description
1 polymer ?
#
loop_
_entity_poly.entity_id
_entity_poly.type
_entity_poly.pdbx_seq_one_letter_code
_entity_poly.pdbx_strand_id
1 'polypeptide(L)'
;MNDSEMILTQHAIKYSLIEPCDAVKLIYQNEFGGGHLITDKEASLSHLEKEYKLVIQSDDIPLLEDIGNGIVRVNLAAMDANDFTVKILNDIFIVSSGILQGTKESFINKLNVLDKLTEEGIFTFDEFSLHAYLNDYESLGYPLVSHSKIYRDAYKPAYRVVCKKLMLESVV
;
A
#
# COMPACT_ATOMS: atom_id res chain seq x y z
N MET A 1 8.17 -12.06 16.27
CA MET A 1 7.37 -11.09 15.51
C MET A 1 7.05 -11.71 14.17
N ASN A 2 5.77 -11.86 13.82
CA ASN A 2 5.40 -12.33 12.48
C ASN A 2 5.59 -11.19 11.44
N ASP A 3 5.57 -11.49 10.15
CA ASP A 3 5.81 -10.51 9.07
C ASP A 3 4.88 -9.29 9.18
N SER A 4 3.59 -9.52 9.44
CA SER A 4 2.58 -8.47 9.60
C SER A 4 2.87 -7.54 10.77
N GLU A 5 3.23 -8.09 11.94
CA GLU A 5 3.59 -7.31 13.12
C GLU A 5 4.79 -6.38 12.82
N MET A 6 5.82 -6.91 12.16
CA MET A 6 7.02 -6.17 11.80
C MET A 6 6.70 -5.02 10.83
N ILE A 7 5.97 -5.29 9.75
CA ILE A 7 5.62 -4.30 8.74
C ILE A 7 4.76 -3.18 9.33
N LEU A 8 3.76 -3.54 10.13
CA LEU A 8 2.87 -2.57 10.79
C LEU A 8 3.65 -1.65 11.72
N THR A 9 4.54 -2.22 12.55
CA THR A 9 5.39 -1.45 13.47
C THR A 9 6.33 -0.50 12.72
N GLN A 10 6.98 -0.98 11.65
CA GLN A 10 7.85 -0.13 10.82
C GLN A 10 7.09 1.04 10.19
N HIS A 11 5.87 0.80 9.72
CA HIS A 11 5.03 1.84 9.12
C HIS A 11 4.51 2.83 10.15
N ALA A 12 4.18 2.40 11.37
CA ALA A 12 3.79 3.29 12.45
C ALA A 12 4.92 4.27 12.81
N ILE A 13 6.16 3.79 12.83
CA ILE A 13 7.36 4.61 13.09
C ILE A 13 7.62 5.58 11.93
N LYS A 14 7.58 5.08 10.69
CA LYS A 14 7.88 5.87 9.49
C LYS A 14 6.83 6.94 9.21
N TYR A 15 5.56 6.64 9.46
CA TYR A 15 4.42 7.51 9.19
C TYR A 15 3.69 7.86 10.49
N SER A 16 4.26 8.76 11.28
CA SER A 16 3.71 9.18 12.59
C SER A 16 2.34 9.87 12.54
N LEU A 17 1.84 10.26 11.37
CA LEU A 17 0.51 10.85 11.15
C LEU A 17 -0.44 9.85 10.48
N ILE A 18 -0.24 8.56 10.75
CA ILE A 18 -1.10 7.48 10.31
C ILE A 18 -2.42 7.50 11.09
N GLU A 19 -3.54 7.33 10.40
CA GLU A 19 -4.87 7.13 11.00
C GLU A 19 -5.31 5.65 10.85
N PRO A 20 -6.33 5.18 11.58
CA PRO A 20 -6.79 3.78 11.48
C PRO A 20 -7.01 3.29 10.04
N CYS A 21 -7.61 4.12 9.18
CA CYS A 21 -7.86 3.77 7.79
C CYS A 21 -6.57 3.59 6.97
N ASP A 22 -5.49 4.29 7.31
CA ASP A 22 -4.21 4.16 6.61
C ASP A 22 -3.50 2.86 6.99
N ALA A 23 -3.56 2.46 8.27
CA ALA A 23 -3.07 1.17 8.74
C ALA A 23 -3.87 0.01 8.12
N VAL A 24 -5.20 0.13 8.07
CA VAL A 24 -6.06 -0.85 7.39
C VAL A 24 -5.77 -0.91 5.90
N LYS A 25 -5.51 0.24 5.24
CA LYS A 25 -5.12 0.28 3.83
C LYS A 25 -3.79 -0.45 3.58
N LEU A 26 -2.81 -0.32 4.48
CA LEU A 26 -1.56 -1.08 4.40
C LEU A 26 -1.82 -2.59 4.41
N ILE A 27 -2.65 -3.06 5.36
CA ILE A 27 -3.03 -4.47 5.46
C ILE A 27 -3.80 -4.93 4.23
N TYR A 28 -4.70 -4.08 3.71
CA TYR A 28 -5.47 -4.39 2.51
C TYR A 28 -4.54 -4.58 1.29
N GLN A 29 -3.59 -3.66 1.11
CA GLN A 29 -2.61 -3.74 0.03
C GLN A 29 -1.66 -4.92 0.19
N ASN A 30 -1.26 -5.23 1.41
CA ASN A 30 -0.44 -6.39 1.73
C ASN A 30 -1.18 -7.71 1.43
N GLU A 31 -2.48 -7.80 1.72
CA GLU A 31 -3.27 -9.01 1.53
C GLU A 31 -3.73 -9.20 0.09
N PHE A 32 -4.36 -8.17 -0.49
CA PHE A 32 -5.03 -8.27 -1.78
C PHE A 32 -4.17 -7.72 -2.92
N GLY A 33 -3.17 -6.90 -2.63
CA GLY A 33 -2.35 -6.25 -3.65
C GLY A 33 -2.97 -4.95 -4.17
N GLY A 34 -2.75 -4.68 -5.46
CA GLY A 34 -3.29 -3.52 -6.15
C GLY A 34 -3.93 -3.90 -7.48
N GLY A 35 -4.60 -2.93 -8.10
CA GLY A 35 -5.06 -3.08 -9.49
C GLY A 35 -6.34 -3.89 -9.69
N HIS A 36 -7.08 -4.20 -8.61
CA HIS A 36 -8.36 -4.95 -8.70
C HIS A 36 -9.43 -4.32 -9.60
N LEU A 37 -9.29 -3.03 -9.93
CA LEU A 37 -10.23 -2.29 -10.78
C LEU A 37 -9.72 -2.08 -12.21
N ILE A 38 -8.57 -2.66 -12.59
CA ILE A 38 -8.05 -2.49 -13.95
C ILE A 38 -8.87 -3.37 -14.90
N THR A 39 -9.74 -2.73 -15.67
CA THR A 39 -10.50 -3.37 -16.77
C THR A 39 -9.92 -3.04 -18.15
N ASP A 40 -9.09 -2.00 -18.23
CA ASP A 40 -8.48 -1.49 -19.47
C ASP A 40 -7.01 -1.10 -19.22
N LYS A 41 -6.12 -1.76 -19.95
CA LYS A 41 -4.65 -1.58 -19.83
C LYS A 41 -4.20 -0.22 -20.37
N GLU A 42 -4.80 0.26 -21.45
CA GLU A 42 -4.43 1.54 -22.07
C GLU A 42 -4.92 2.71 -21.23
N ALA A 43 -6.12 2.59 -20.65
CA ALA A 43 -6.63 3.55 -19.68
C ALA A 43 -5.75 3.59 -18.42
N SER A 44 -5.31 2.43 -17.91
CA SER A 44 -4.38 2.33 -16.78
C SER A 44 -3.07 3.08 -17.06
N LEU A 45 -2.46 2.83 -18.22
CA LEU A 45 -1.22 3.50 -18.62
C LEU A 45 -1.42 5.03 -18.72
N SER A 46 -2.49 5.45 -19.41
CA SER A 46 -2.79 6.88 -19.61
C SER A 46 -3.00 7.63 -18.29
N HIS A 47 -3.64 6.98 -17.30
CA HIS A 47 -3.80 7.55 -15.97
C HIS A 47 -2.47 7.63 -15.23
N LEU A 48 -1.65 6.58 -15.29
CA LEU A 48 -0.34 6.57 -14.66
C LEU A 48 0.59 7.64 -15.26
N GLU A 49 0.58 7.85 -16.58
CA GLU A 49 1.36 8.91 -17.22
C GLU A 49 0.94 10.31 -16.77
N LYS A 50 -0.37 10.54 -16.59
CA LYS A 50 -0.88 11.83 -16.08
C LYS A 50 -0.48 12.06 -14.63
N GLU A 51 -0.58 11.02 -13.79
CA GLU A 51 -0.16 11.07 -12.39
C GLU A 51 1.35 11.32 -12.30
N TYR A 52 2.15 10.58 -13.07
CA TYR A 52 3.60 10.69 -13.11
C TYR A 52 4.08 12.13 -13.39
N LYS A 53 3.45 12.81 -14.36
CA LYS A 53 3.77 14.20 -14.72
C LYS A 53 3.53 15.21 -13.58
N LEU A 54 2.72 14.86 -12.58
CA LEU A 54 2.43 15.72 -11.42
C LEU A 54 3.34 15.40 -10.22
N VAL A 55 4.10 14.30 -10.28
CA VAL A 55 4.98 13.86 -9.21
C VAL A 55 6.36 14.52 -9.36
N ILE A 56 6.81 15.19 -8.31
CA ILE A 56 8.17 15.73 -8.22
C ILE A 56 9.14 14.56 -7.99
N GLN A 57 10.11 14.40 -8.89
CA GLN A 57 11.11 13.34 -8.81
C GLN A 57 12.16 13.66 -7.72
N SER A 58 12.70 12.62 -7.10
CA SER A 58 13.65 12.70 -5.99
C SER A 58 14.53 11.45 -5.91
N ASP A 59 15.82 11.68 -5.66
CA ASP A 59 16.82 10.63 -5.48
C ASP A 59 16.95 10.18 -4.01
N ASP A 60 16.27 10.90 -3.10
CA ASP A 60 16.38 10.70 -1.64
C ASP A 60 15.41 9.64 -1.10
N ILE A 61 14.56 9.09 -1.98
CA ILE A 61 13.57 8.08 -1.61
C ILE A 61 13.85 6.76 -2.35
N PRO A 62 13.67 5.61 -1.69
CA PRO A 62 13.89 4.32 -2.34
C PRO A 62 12.79 4.06 -3.39
N LEU A 63 13.16 3.41 -4.50
CA LEU A 63 12.19 2.97 -5.51
C LEU A 63 11.13 2.04 -4.91
N LEU A 64 11.56 1.13 -4.04
CA LEU A 64 10.70 0.10 -3.46
C LEU A 64 10.52 0.34 -1.96
N GLU A 65 9.26 0.32 -1.52
CA GLU A 65 8.89 0.17 -0.11
C GLU A 65 8.23 -1.19 0.08
N ASP A 66 8.84 -2.05 0.89
CA ASP A 66 8.28 -3.36 1.23
C ASP A 66 7.09 -3.18 2.17
N ILE A 67 5.97 -3.80 1.80
CA ILE A 67 4.76 -3.80 2.63
C ILE A 67 4.39 -5.20 3.10
N GLY A 68 5.30 -6.18 3.01
CA GLY A 68 5.12 -7.57 3.41
C GLY A 68 4.43 -8.45 2.37
N ASN A 69 4.30 -9.75 2.65
CA ASN A 69 3.63 -10.73 1.79
C ASN A 69 4.17 -10.78 0.33
N GLY A 70 5.44 -10.45 0.14
CA GLY A 70 6.06 -10.37 -1.19
C GLY A 70 5.53 -9.20 -2.04
N ILE A 71 4.94 -8.18 -1.41
CA ILE A 71 4.38 -7.00 -2.06
C ILE A 71 5.22 -5.77 -1.75
N VAL A 72 5.38 -4.93 -2.77
CA VAL A 72 6.07 -3.66 -2.64
C VAL A 72 5.23 -2.52 -3.23
N ARG A 73 5.43 -1.32 -2.69
CA ARG A 73 5.02 -0.07 -3.32
C ARG A 73 6.19 0.46 -4.14
N VAL A 74 5.94 0.73 -5.42
CA VAL A 74 6.90 1.41 -6.31
C VAL A 74 6.64 2.91 -6.23
N ASN A 75 7.57 3.66 -5.66
CA ASN A 75 7.46 5.11 -5.50
C ASN A 75 7.64 5.82 -6.85
N LEU A 76 6.61 6.54 -7.29
CA LEU A 76 6.63 7.24 -8.59
C LEU A 76 7.67 8.36 -8.64
N ALA A 77 8.00 8.94 -7.48
CA ALA A 77 9.00 10.00 -7.38
C ALA A 77 10.44 9.49 -7.50
N ALA A 78 10.69 8.18 -7.38
CA ALA A 78 12.02 7.58 -7.44
C ALA A 78 12.35 7.00 -8.82
N MET A 79 11.45 7.14 -9.80
CA MET A 79 11.52 6.39 -11.05
C MET A 79 12.65 6.88 -11.95
N ASP A 80 12.80 8.20 -12.12
CA ASP A 80 13.89 8.78 -12.92
C ASP A 80 15.27 8.40 -12.38
N ALA A 81 15.44 8.42 -11.06
CA ALA A 81 16.68 8.05 -10.37
C ALA A 81 17.10 6.57 -10.56
N ASN A 82 16.16 5.72 -10.99
CA ASN A 82 16.34 4.27 -11.13
C ASN A 82 16.09 3.79 -12.57
N ASP A 83 16.11 4.68 -13.56
CA ASP A 83 15.87 4.39 -14.98
C ASP A 83 14.56 3.60 -15.22
N PHE A 84 13.55 3.81 -14.36
CA PHE A 84 12.32 3.03 -14.36
C PHE A 84 11.22 3.75 -15.12
N THR A 85 10.67 3.13 -16.16
CA THR A 85 9.67 3.81 -17.00
C THR A 85 8.23 3.53 -16.57
N VAL A 86 7.35 4.50 -16.82
CA VAL A 86 5.90 4.38 -16.59
C VAL A 86 5.30 3.17 -17.32
N LYS A 87 5.81 2.85 -18.52
CA LYS A 87 5.37 1.69 -19.29
C LYS A 87 5.73 0.37 -18.58
N ILE A 88 6.98 0.23 -18.13
CA ILE A 88 7.42 -0.97 -17.39
C ILE A 88 6.60 -1.11 -16.10
N LEU A 89 6.41 -0.02 -15.35
CA LEU A 89 5.60 -0.04 -14.14
C LEU A 89 4.16 -0.49 -14.41
N ASN A 90 3.53 0.03 -15.45
CA ASN A 90 2.17 -0.35 -15.80
C ASN A 90 2.06 -1.83 -16.20
N ASP A 91 3.01 -2.33 -17.00
CA ASP A 91 3.06 -3.73 -17.43
C ASP A 91 3.17 -4.65 -16.19
N ILE A 92 4.07 -4.34 -15.25
CA ILE A 92 4.22 -5.08 -13.99
C ILE A 92 2.98 -4.97 -13.10
N PHE A 93 2.38 -3.78 -13.02
CA PHE A 93 1.18 -3.55 -12.21
C PHE A 93 0.00 -4.40 -12.68
N ILE A 94 -0.21 -4.49 -13.99
CA ILE A 94 -1.23 -5.34 -14.61
C ILE A 94 -0.98 -6.83 -14.36
N VAL A 95 0.27 -7.28 -14.48
CA VAL A 95 0.60 -8.69 -14.22
C VAL A 95 0.42 -9.00 -12.73
N SER A 96 0.82 -8.08 -11.85
CA SER A 96 0.69 -8.22 -10.39
C SER A 96 -0.76 -8.39 -9.94
N SER A 97 -1.70 -7.63 -10.52
CA SER A 97 -3.12 -7.69 -10.13
C SER A 97 -3.79 -9.04 -10.40
N GLY A 98 -3.20 -9.87 -11.28
CA GLY A 98 -3.68 -11.22 -11.56
C GLY A 98 -3.08 -12.32 -10.67
N ILE A 99 -2.00 -12.01 -9.92
CA ILE A 99 -1.24 -13.01 -9.16
C ILE A 99 -1.76 -13.17 -7.73
N LEU A 100 -2.19 -12.07 -7.10
CA LEU A 100 -2.56 -12.08 -5.69
C LEU A 100 -4.03 -12.44 -5.50
N GLN A 101 -4.25 -13.44 -4.65
CA GLN A 101 -5.57 -13.94 -4.26
C GLN A 101 -5.57 -14.09 -2.74
N GLY A 102 -5.45 -12.95 -2.04
CA GLY A 102 -5.62 -12.90 -0.59
C GLY A 102 -7.00 -13.38 -0.16
N THR A 103 -7.15 -13.79 1.09
CA THR A 103 -8.42 -14.25 1.65
C THR A 103 -8.94 -13.27 2.70
N LYS A 104 -10.28 -13.18 2.80
CA LYS A 104 -10.92 -12.40 3.86
C LYS A 104 -10.50 -12.88 5.27
N GLU A 105 -10.29 -14.18 5.44
CA GLU A 105 -9.83 -14.75 6.71
C GLU A 105 -8.42 -14.26 7.08
N SER A 106 -7.47 -14.33 6.14
CA SER A 106 -6.11 -13.81 6.35
C SER A 106 -6.11 -12.30 6.60
N PHE A 107 -6.96 -11.55 5.88
CA PHE A 107 -7.17 -10.13 6.11
C PHE A 107 -7.61 -9.84 7.56
N ILE A 108 -8.65 -10.52 8.04
CA ILE A 108 -9.17 -10.36 9.42
C ILE A 108 -8.09 -10.72 10.45
N ASN A 109 -7.33 -11.79 10.23
CA ASN A 109 -6.22 -12.15 11.12
C ASN A 109 -5.17 -11.03 11.23
N LYS A 110 -4.91 -10.31 10.14
CA LYS A 110 -4.00 -9.15 10.14
C LYS A 110 -4.62 -7.92 10.81
N LEU A 111 -5.94 -7.73 10.74
CA LEU A 111 -6.64 -6.70 11.52
C LEU A 111 -6.54 -6.97 13.02
N ASN A 112 -6.62 -8.22 13.46
CA ASN A 112 -6.42 -8.58 14.87
C ASN A 112 -4.98 -8.28 15.34
N VAL A 113 -3.99 -8.40 14.44
CA VAL A 113 -2.61 -7.97 14.73
C VAL A 113 -2.52 -6.45 14.89
N LEU A 114 -3.19 -5.68 14.03
CA LEU A 114 -3.28 -4.22 14.15
C LEU A 114 -3.90 -3.80 15.48
N ASP A 115 -4.98 -4.48 15.87
CA ASP A 115 -5.66 -4.24 17.15
C ASP A 115 -4.72 -4.42 18.35
N LYS A 116 -4.09 -5.59 18.43
CA LYS A 116 -3.09 -5.89 19.47
C LYS A 116 -1.95 -4.86 19.50
N LEU A 117 -1.39 -4.46 18.35
CA LEU A 117 -0.32 -3.46 18.31
C LEU A 117 -0.80 -2.06 18.75
N THR A 118 -2.09 -1.76 18.56
CA THR A 118 -2.70 -0.52 19.02
C THR A 118 -2.86 -0.53 20.54
N GLU A 119 -3.30 -1.65 21.12
CA GLU A 119 -3.30 -1.86 22.59
C GLU A 119 -1.89 -1.70 23.19
N GLU A 120 -0.85 -2.17 22.49
CA GLU A 120 0.55 -2.03 22.88
C GLU A 120 1.11 -0.60 22.73
N GLY A 121 0.33 0.35 22.18
CA GLY A 121 0.71 1.74 22.03
C GLY A 121 1.71 2.01 20.90
N ILE A 122 1.76 1.13 19.90
CA ILE A 122 2.66 1.28 18.74
C ILE A 122 2.21 2.41 17.81
N PHE A 123 0.91 2.65 17.72
CA PHE A 123 0.31 3.68 16.85
C PHE A 123 0.03 4.98 17.61
N THR A 124 -0.05 6.07 16.87
CA THR A 124 -0.38 7.40 17.41
C THR A 124 -1.89 7.60 17.65
N PHE A 125 -2.73 6.76 17.05
CA PHE A 125 -4.16 6.69 17.36
C PHE A 125 -4.41 5.68 18.49
N ASP A 126 -5.52 5.85 19.19
CA ASP A 126 -5.93 4.97 20.29
C ASP A 126 -6.84 3.82 19.84
N GLU A 127 -7.02 2.85 20.74
CA GLU A 127 -7.88 1.68 20.58
C GLU A 127 -9.32 2.09 20.25
N PHE A 128 -9.85 3.12 20.93
CA PHE A 128 -11.21 3.61 20.69
C PHE A 128 -11.42 4.06 19.24
N SER A 129 -10.47 4.82 18.69
CA SER A 129 -10.51 5.30 17.32
C SER A 129 -10.40 4.15 16.31
N LEU A 130 -9.54 3.16 16.60
CA LEU A 130 -9.41 1.98 15.75
C LEU A 130 -10.71 1.17 15.74
N HIS A 131 -11.27 0.85 16.90
CA HIS A 131 -12.49 0.05 17.02
C HIS A 131 -13.69 0.74 16.38
N ALA A 132 -13.85 2.05 16.58
CA ALA A 132 -14.89 2.82 15.91
C ALA A 132 -14.78 2.69 14.39
N TYR A 133 -13.58 2.82 13.83
CA TYR A 133 -13.34 2.63 12.40
C TYR A 133 -13.61 1.20 11.94
N LEU A 134 -13.10 0.18 12.65
CA LEU A 134 -13.25 -1.22 12.27
C LEU A 134 -14.71 -1.69 12.30
N ASN A 135 -15.50 -1.24 13.27
CA ASN A 135 -16.93 -1.57 13.36
C ASN A 135 -17.70 -1.07 12.12
N ASP A 136 -17.51 0.20 11.75
CA ASP A 136 -18.12 0.77 10.55
C ASP A 136 -17.62 0.06 9.29
N TYR A 137 -16.32 -0.17 9.21
CA TYR A 137 -15.66 -0.81 8.07
C TYR A 137 -16.12 -2.26 7.85
N GLU A 138 -16.28 -3.03 8.92
CA GLU A 138 -16.82 -4.39 8.90
C GLU A 138 -18.28 -4.40 8.45
N SER A 139 -19.10 -3.46 8.96
CA SER A 139 -20.53 -3.36 8.58
C SER A 139 -20.73 -3.12 7.08
N LEU A 140 -19.74 -2.49 6.42
CA LEU A 140 -19.71 -2.24 4.98
C LEU A 140 -19.13 -3.41 4.16
N GLY A 141 -18.71 -4.50 4.82
CA GLY A 141 -18.19 -5.68 4.15
C GLY A 141 -16.74 -5.55 3.70
N TYR A 142 -15.92 -4.74 4.38
CA TYR A 142 -14.50 -4.54 4.10
C TYR A 142 -14.22 -3.99 2.68
N PRO A 143 -14.79 -2.82 2.31
CA PRO A 143 -14.60 -2.20 1.00
C PRO A 143 -13.15 -1.76 0.76
N LEU A 144 -12.81 -1.40 -0.48
CA LEU A 144 -11.51 -0.80 -0.80
C LEU A 144 -11.25 0.49 0.01
N VAL A 145 -10.08 0.60 0.62
CA VAL A 145 -9.72 1.71 1.51
C VAL A 145 -8.86 2.75 0.81
N SER A 146 -9.21 4.02 1.04
CA SER A 146 -8.42 5.19 0.64
C SER A 146 -7.64 5.74 1.83
N HIS A 147 -6.51 6.39 1.57
CA HIS A 147 -5.76 7.07 2.63
C HIS A 147 -6.61 8.17 3.27
N SER A 148 -6.31 8.50 4.52
CA SER A 148 -6.87 9.67 5.16
C SER A 148 -6.44 10.97 4.49
N LYS A 149 -7.14 12.07 4.81
CA LYS A 149 -6.71 13.39 4.36
C LYS A 149 -5.38 13.79 5.03
N ILE A 150 -5.21 13.49 6.32
CA ILE A 150 -4.00 13.83 7.08
C ILE A 150 -2.79 13.14 6.45
N TYR A 151 -2.88 11.84 6.18
CA TYR A 151 -1.80 11.07 5.56
C TYR A 151 -1.47 11.59 4.15
N ARG A 152 -2.49 11.90 3.34
CA ARG A 152 -2.28 12.47 1.99
C ARG A 152 -1.55 13.80 2.01
N ASP A 153 -1.95 14.71 2.91
CA ASP A 153 -1.36 16.04 2.99
C ASP A 153 0.08 15.99 3.51
N ALA A 154 0.34 15.11 4.49
CA ALA A 154 1.65 14.95 5.11
C ALA A 154 2.67 14.23 4.22
N TYR A 155 2.27 13.12 3.59
CA TYR A 155 3.21 12.21 2.91
C TYR A 155 3.07 12.17 1.40
N LYS A 156 1.98 12.74 0.85
CA LYS A 156 1.72 12.81 -0.60
C LYS A 156 2.01 11.47 -1.33
N PRO A 157 1.39 10.36 -0.87
CA PRO A 157 1.71 9.04 -1.39
C PRO A 157 1.43 8.97 -2.89
N ALA A 158 2.46 8.65 -3.67
CA ALA A 158 2.38 8.45 -5.11
C ALA A 158 3.13 7.16 -5.45
N TYR A 159 2.39 6.05 -5.55
CA TYR A 159 2.97 4.74 -5.76
C TYR A 159 2.03 3.78 -6.50
N ARG A 160 2.58 2.65 -6.95
CA ARG A 160 1.82 1.47 -7.39
C ARG A 160 2.19 0.25 -6.57
N VAL A 161 1.18 -0.55 -6.24
CA VAL A 161 1.35 -1.78 -5.45
C VAL A 161 1.55 -2.96 -6.39
N VAL A 162 2.68 -3.65 -6.29
CA VAL A 162 3.07 -4.72 -7.23
C VAL A 162 3.68 -5.91 -6.50
N CYS A 163 3.72 -7.06 -7.17
CA CYS A 163 4.44 -8.23 -6.68
C CYS A 163 5.95 -8.00 -6.78
N LYS A 164 6.67 -8.17 -5.66
CA LYS A 164 8.13 -7.98 -5.56
C LYS A 164 8.91 -8.82 -6.56
N LYS A 165 8.49 -10.06 -6.82
CA LYS A 165 9.17 -10.97 -7.76
C LYS A 165 9.26 -10.42 -9.19
N LEU A 166 8.22 -9.72 -9.65
CA LEU A 166 8.16 -9.18 -11.01
C LEU A 166 9.10 -7.98 -11.18
N MET A 167 9.39 -7.26 -10.08
CA MET A 167 10.37 -6.18 -10.09
C MET A 167 11.79 -6.71 -10.28
N LEU A 168 12.09 -7.91 -9.79
CA LEU A 168 13.43 -8.51 -9.92
C LEU A 168 13.66 -9.12 -11.32
N GLU A 169 12.61 -9.65 -11.93
CA GLU A 169 12.65 -10.23 -13.29
C GLU A 169 12.74 -9.17 -14.39
N SER A 170 12.35 -7.93 -14.11
CA SER A 170 12.31 -6.83 -15.09
C SER A 170 13.59 -5.99 -15.15
N VAL A 171 14.60 -6.31 -14.33
CA VAL A 171 15.90 -5.60 -14.23
C VAL A 171 17.04 -6.44 -14.85
N VAL A 172 16.70 -7.48 -15.62
CA VAL A 172 17.66 -8.36 -16.34
C VAL A 172 17.50 -8.24 -17.83
#